data_AF-E4Y4N2-F1
#
_entry.id   AF-E4Y4N2-F1
#
_cell.length_a   1.000
_cell.length_b   1.000
_cell.length_c   1.000
_cell.angle_alpha   90.00
_cell.angle_beta   90.00
_cell.angle_gamma   90.00
#
_symmetry.space_group_name_H-M   'P 1'
#
loop_
_entity.id
_entity.type
_entity.pdbx_description
1 polymer ?
#
loop_
_entity_poly.entity_id
_entity_poly.type
_entity_poly.pdbx_seq_one_letter_code
_entity_poly.pdbx_strand_id
1 'polypeptide(L)'
;MSQPPNVWGTTPEIIEDLAAFISLRRRANDAHAMKQAGQISKMNEEIHAMRQHVRDDRREVAKSLFNDEQVITHALADEKQLQLACKGLDVRTAAIKLNEDVFVRHKWLNYLRHQRMARERRLEAANTQLQATSLHEQSTFQQADDKSLRILMTKLDKMVMKRNTASFIQGHYREALEKLNKASLTLSKDLDYIERAVKLSKFEALDLREIYQAAKQGQEIARAKRLELEQNVFLAKQHRDKIISETRQQAKQAAEMPEFAAVRTPVELGQGGKERNTKVFTDKPSHQLDKLSPVIKIITTVTNTGLAEEIPKAFNRQVTNRESLETQSSEVTEKLGEQKRILKKVQAGLEFAQFNQKETARILQAEIEAAKEEINNNTQRLQTRRSSDTRQVEYVVNFNDALDGMLAKITGPGLVEVEDVTKLSMTEKLELIRKAAEELKQAQHENECEIEAEFRLDTLLKKVTDSGAQRITIIEDEGYNFSDNFIIDDNLNEQYVTRDEIKKPLNNAKNKGTKKH
;
A
#
# COMPACT_ATOMS: atom_id res chain seq x y z
N MET A 1 -27.27 -102.97 114.02
CA MET A 1 -27.57 -103.68 115.27
C MET A 1 -27.95 -102.65 116.32
N SER A 2 -28.94 -102.98 117.16
CA SER A 2 -29.08 -102.48 118.52
C SER A 2 -29.40 -100.99 118.68
N GLN A 3 -30.68 -100.71 118.98
CA GLN A 3 -31.00 -99.65 119.95
C GLN A 3 -30.15 -99.87 121.21
N PRO A 4 -29.71 -98.80 121.87
CA PRO A 4 -29.67 -98.82 123.32
C PRO A 4 -30.22 -97.48 123.87
N PRO A 5 -30.44 -97.34 125.17
CA PRO A 5 -31.76 -97.54 125.74
C PRO A 5 -32.31 -96.22 126.31
N ASN A 6 -33.62 -96.11 126.35
CA ASN A 6 -34.32 -95.10 127.17
C ASN A 6 -33.96 -95.33 128.64
N VAL A 7 -32.94 -94.62 129.14
CA VAL A 7 -32.69 -94.44 130.57
C VAL A 7 -33.24 -93.07 130.92
N TRP A 8 -34.48 -93.08 131.41
CA TRP A 8 -35.10 -91.92 132.04
C TRP A 8 -34.39 -91.70 133.37
N GLY A 9 -33.35 -90.87 133.35
CA GLY A 9 -32.69 -90.36 134.55
C GLY A 9 -33.70 -89.67 135.46
N THR A 10 -33.46 -89.72 136.76
CA THR A 10 -34.34 -89.12 137.76
C THR A 10 -34.53 -87.62 137.46
N THR A 11 -35.74 -87.09 137.65
CA THR A 11 -36.09 -85.68 137.40
C THR A 11 -35.04 -84.63 137.86
N PRO A 12 -34.30 -84.79 138.98
CA PRO A 12 -33.23 -83.86 139.35
C PRO A 12 -32.01 -83.86 138.42
N GLU A 13 -31.56 -85.00 137.89
CA GLU A 13 -30.38 -85.09 137.02
C GLU A 13 -30.61 -84.41 135.66
N ILE A 14 -31.81 -84.58 135.09
CA ILE A 14 -32.22 -83.88 133.85
C ILE A 14 -32.29 -82.37 134.08
N ILE A 15 -32.71 -81.93 135.28
CA ILE A 15 -32.74 -80.52 135.66
C ILE A 15 -31.33 -79.95 135.82
N GLU A 16 -30.38 -80.69 136.43
CA GLU A 16 -28.98 -80.27 136.53
C GLU A 16 -28.28 -80.22 135.17
N ASP A 17 -28.50 -81.21 134.30
CA ASP A 17 -27.93 -81.22 132.94
C ASP A 17 -28.52 -80.09 132.08
N LEU A 18 -29.82 -79.82 132.17
CA LEU A 18 -30.45 -78.67 131.51
C LEU A 18 -29.94 -77.34 132.09
N ALA A 19 -29.73 -77.24 133.40
CA ALA A 19 -29.15 -76.05 134.02
C ALA A 19 -27.70 -75.83 133.57
N ALA A 20 -26.90 -76.90 133.48
CA ALA A 20 -25.54 -76.88 132.95
C ALA A 20 -25.54 -76.46 131.47
N PHE A 21 -26.44 -77.01 130.64
CA PHE A 21 -26.59 -76.65 129.22
C PHE A 21 -27.04 -75.19 129.04
N ILE A 22 -27.98 -74.72 129.86
CA ILE A 22 -28.40 -73.30 129.88
C ILE A 22 -27.23 -72.41 130.29
N SER A 23 -26.42 -72.81 131.27
CA SER A 23 -25.25 -72.04 131.71
C SER A 23 -24.15 -71.97 130.65
N LEU A 24 -23.88 -73.08 129.94
CA LEU A 24 -22.95 -73.16 128.82
C LEU A 24 -23.43 -72.31 127.65
N ARG A 25 -24.73 -72.40 127.32
CA ARG A 25 -25.33 -71.58 126.26
C ARG A 25 -25.34 -70.10 126.61
N ARG A 26 -25.55 -69.74 127.89
CA ARG A 26 -25.35 -68.35 128.36
C ARG A 26 -23.91 -67.91 128.20
N ARG A 27 -22.93 -68.67 128.67
CA ARG A 27 -21.50 -68.34 128.47
C ARG A 27 -21.09 -68.24 127.00
N ALA A 28 -21.60 -69.12 126.14
CA ALA A 28 -21.35 -69.07 124.70
C ALA A 28 -22.01 -67.85 124.04
N ASN A 29 -23.24 -67.52 124.42
CA ASN A 29 -23.92 -66.30 123.99
C ASN A 29 -23.18 -65.04 124.49
N ASP A 30 -22.70 -65.04 125.73
CA ASP A 30 -21.93 -63.93 126.30
C ASP A 30 -20.58 -63.77 125.58
N ALA A 31 -19.87 -64.86 125.31
CA ALA A 31 -18.64 -64.84 124.52
C ALA A 31 -18.86 -64.39 123.07
N HIS A 32 -19.97 -64.82 122.44
CA HIS A 32 -20.35 -64.39 121.10
C HIS A 32 -20.72 -62.90 121.08
N ALA A 33 -21.49 -62.43 122.07
CA ALA A 33 -21.84 -61.02 122.24
C ALA A 33 -20.59 -60.17 122.49
N MET A 34 -19.64 -60.64 123.31
CA MET A 34 -18.35 -59.96 123.51
C MET A 34 -17.50 -59.91 122.24
N LYS A 35 -17.45 -61.00 121.46
CA LYS A 35 -16.75 -61.02 120.17
C LYS A 35 -17.40 -60.07 119.16
N GLN A 36 -18.72 -60.06 119.07
CA GLN A 36 -19.47 -59.12 118.23
C GLN A 36 -19.29 -57.68 118.68
N ALA A 37 -19.36 -57.38 119.98
CA ALA A 37 -19.11 -56.06 120.52
C ALA A 37 -17.68 -55.59 120.24
N GLY A 38 -16.68 -56.46 120.39
CA GLY A 38 -15.30 -56.18 120.01
C GLY A 38 -15.12 -55.93 118.52
N GLN A 39 -15.82 -56.67 117.66
CA GLN A 39 -15.77 -56.48 116.21
C GLN A 39 -16.50 -55.20 115.76
N ILE A 40 -17.62 -54.85 116.41
CA ILE A 40 -18.32 -53.57 116.22
C ILE A 40 -17.42 -52.41 116.66
N SER A 41 -16.70 -52.55 117.78
CA SER A 41 -15.72 -51.53 118.23
C SER A 41 -14.64 -51.30 117.18
N LYS A 42 -14.02 -52.37 116.68
CA LYS A 42 -13.00 -52.29 115.61
C LYS A 42 -13.54 -51.65 114.33
N MET A 43 -14.73 -52.04 113.89
CA MET A 43 -15.34 -51.46 112.70
C MET A 43 -15.69 -49.97 112.90
N ASN A 44 -16.10 -49.58 114.11
CA ASN A 44 -16.32 -48.17 114.44
C ASN A 44 -15.01 -47.38 114.43
N GLU A 45 -13.93 -47.93 114.97
CA GLU A 45 -12.58 -47.33 114.90
C GLU A 45 -12.12 -47.16 113.45
N GLU A 46 -12.30 -48.17 112.59
CA GLU A 46 -12.00 -48.09 111.15
C GLU A 46 -12.86 -47.04 110.44
N ILE A 47 -14.17 -46.97 110.72
CA ILE A 47 -15.06 -45.93 110.18
C ILE A 47 -14.62 -44.54 110.63
N HIS A 48 -14.21 -44.38 111.89
CA HIS A 48 -13.69 -43.12 112.40
C HIS A 48 -12.38 -42.72 111.72
N ALA A 49 -11.47 -43.66 111.52
CA ALA A 49 -10.22 -43.45 110.79
C ALA A 49 -10.49 -43.06 109.32
N MET A 50 -11.36 -43.79 108.61
CA MET A 50 -11.75 -43.44 107.23
C MET A 50 -12.40 -42.06 107.14
N ARG A 51 -13.30 -41.70 108.08
CA ARG A 51 -13.90 -40.36 108.14
C ARG A 51 -12.86 -39.27 108.40
N GLN A 52 -11.81 -39.60 109.16
CA GLN A 52 -10.71 -38.67 109.41
C GLN A 52 -9.86 -38.48 108.15
N HIS A 53 -9.48 -39.57 107.47
CA HIS A 53 -8.82 -39.50 106.16
C HIS A 53 -9.64 -38.67 105.15
N VAL A 54 -10.94 -38.93 105.01
CA VAL A 54 -11.80 -38.13 104.10
C VAL A 54 -11.85 -36.65 104.49
N ARG A 55 -11.80 -36.31 105.79
CA ARG A 55 -11.73 -34.91 106.23
C ARG A 55 -10.38 -34.28 105.91
N ASP A 56 -9.29 -35.03 106.06
CA ASP A 56 -7.95 -34.56 105.78
C ASP A 56 -7.73 -34.41 104.26
N ASP A 57 -8.20 -35.35 103.44
CA ASP A 57 -8.21 -35.24 101.98
C ASP A 57 -9.03 -34.02 101.52
N ARG A 58 -10.22 -33.79 102.10
CA ARG A 58 -11.02 -32.60 101.80
C ARG A 58 -10.29 -31.29 102.15
N ARG A 59 -9.54 -31.27 103.25
CA ARG A 59 -8.73 -30.12 103.64
C ARG A 59 -7.55 -29.93 102.69
N GLU A 60 -6.92 -31.00 102.25
CA GLU A 60 -5.81 -30.96 101.30
C GLU A 60 -6.27 -30.45 99.93
N VAL A 61 -7.38 -30.97 99.40
CA VAL A 61 -8.01 -30.48 98.16
C VAL A 61 -8.40 -29.00 98.29
N ALA A 62 -8.98 -28.58 99.41
CA ALA A 62 -9.33 -27.17 99.63
C ALA A 62 -8.10 -26.25 99.68
N LYS A 63 -6.99 -26.71 100.28
CA LYS A 63 -5.71 -25.98 100.28
C LYS A 63 -5.11 -25.89 98.88
N SER A 64 -5.14 -26.97 98.10
CA SER A 64 -4.68 -26.98 96.71
C SER A 64 -5.47 -25.97 95.88
N LEU A 65 -6.81 -26.06 95.91
CA LEU A 65 -7.67 -25.15 95.16
C LEU A 65 -7.50 -23.68 95.55
N PHE A 66 -7.25 -23.40 96.84
CA PHE A 66 -6.97 -22.04 97.30
C PHE A 66 -5.63 -21.52 96.79
N ASN A 67 -4.58 -22.35 96.81
CA ASN A 67 -3.29 -22.00 96.23
C ASN A 67 -3.40 -21.78 94.71
N ASP A 68 -4.17 -22.62 94.03
CA ASP A 68 -4.47 -22.52 92.61
C ASP A 68 -5.18 -21.19 92.28
N GLU A 69 -6.18 -20.81 93.09
CA GLU A 69 -6.89 -19.53 92.95
C GLU A 69 -5.95 -18.32 93.17
N GLN A 70 -4.99 -18.41 94.10
CA GLN A 70 -3.98 -17.36 94.29
C GLN A 70 -3.05 -17.25 93.10
N VAL A 71 -2.56 -18.37 92.57
CA VAL A 71 -1.67 -18.40 91.41
C VAL A 71 -2.38 -17.82 90.18
N ILE A 72 -3.63 -18.22 89.92
CA ILE A 72 -4.45 -17.70 88.82
C ILE A 72 -4.68 -16.19 88.98
N THR A 73 -5.00 -15.73 90.19
CA THR A 73 -5.24 -14.32 90.49
C THR A 73 -3.99 -13.48 90.30
N HIS A 74 -2.83 -13.99 90.70
CA HIS A 74 -1.56 -13.29 90.51
C HIS A 74 -1.13 -13.26 89.03
N ALA A 75 -1.27 -14.38 88.31
CA ALA A 75 -0.88 -14.47 86.90
C ALA A 75 -1.78 -13.62 85.98
N LEU A 76 -3.05 -13.43 86.34
CA LEU A 76 -4.04 -12.65 85.58
C LEU A 76 -4.38 -11.31 86.23
N ALA A 77 -3.45 -10.72 86.97
CA ALA A 77 -3.68 -9.47 87.72
C ALA A 77 -4.18 -8.32 86.85
N ASP A 78 -3.68 -8.23 85.60
CA ASP A 78 -4.04 -7.18 84.65
C ASP A 78 -5.36 -7.46 83.90
N GLU A 79 -5.80 -8.72 83.84
CA GLU A 79 -6.91 -9.17 82.99
C GLU A 79 -8.09 -9.73 83.80
N LYS A 80 -8.82 -8.80 84.42
CA LYS A 80 -9.98 -9.11 85.29
C LYS A 80 -11.05 -10.00 84.65
N GLN A 81 -11.26 -9.90 83.34
CA GLN A 81 -12.24 -10.74 82.63
C GLN A 81 -11.80 -12.21 82.53
N LEU A 82 -10.51 -12.47 82.27
CA LEU A 82 -9.96 -13.82 82.23
C LEU A 82 -9.87 -14.43 83.62
N GLN A 83 -9.57 -13.60 84.63
CA GLN A 83 -9.61 -14.03 86.03
C GLN A 83 -11.01 -14.54 86.43
N LEU A 84 -12.07 -13.85 86.03
CA LEU A 84 -13.45 -14.28 86.28
C LEU A 84 -13.78 -15.59 85.55
N ALA A 85 -13.30 -15.76 84.31
CA ALA A 85 -13.51 -16.98 83.53
C ALA A 85 -12.78 -18.21 84.11
N CYS A 86 -11.66 -18.00 84.80
CA CYS A 86 -10.85 -19.07 85.40
C CYS A 86 -11.18 -19.36 86.86
N LYS A 87 -12.18 -18.68 87.44
CA LYS A 87 -12.52 -18.82 88.86
C LYS A 87 -13.02 -20.24 89.18
N GLY A 88 -12.46 -20.85 90.22
CA GLY A 88 -12.83 -22.19 90.68
C GLY A 88 -12.31 -23.34 89.82
N LEU A 89 -11.40 -23.05 88.87
CA LEU A 89 -10.66 -24.07 88.12
C LEU A 89 -9.30 -24.33 88.77
N ASP A 90 -8.80 -25.56 88.61
CA ASP A 90 -7.39 -25.88 88.83
C ASP A 90 -6.54 -25.11 87.80
N VAL A 91 -5.34 -24.67 88.21
CA VAL A 91 -4.33 -24.00 87.38
C VAL A 91 -4.13 -24.74 86.06
N ARG A 92 -4.07 -26.07 86.08
CA ARG A 92 -3.87 -26.85 84.86
C ARG A 92 -5.03 -26.70 83.86
N THR A 93 -6.26 -26.74 84.35
CA THR A 93 -7.46 -26.58 83.51
C THR A 93 -7.61 -25.15 83.03
N ALA A 94 -7.29 -24.17 83.88
CA ALA A 94 -7.27 -22.75 83.50
C ALA A 94 -6.26 -22.48 82.39
N ALA A 95 -5.04 -23.03 82.50
CA ALA A 95 -4.00 -22.89 81.47
C ALA A 95 -4.43 -23.48 80.12
N ILE A 96 -5.09 -24.65 80.12
CA ILE A 96 -5.60 -25.27 78.88
C ILE A 96 -6.66 -24.37 78.23
N LYS A 97 -7.66 -23.90 78.99
CA LYS A 97 -8.72 -23.03 78.46
C LYS A 97 -8.19 -21.71 77.91
N LEU A 98 -7.25 -21.08 78.62
CA LEU A 98 -6.61 -19.84 78.15
C LEU A 98 -5.82 -20.08 76.86
N ASN A 99 -5.14 -21.22 76.75
CA ASN A 99 -4.40 -21.57 75.54
C ASN A 99 -5.35 -21.85 74.35
N GLU A 100 -6.47 -22.55 74.59
CA GLU A 100 -7.54 -22.73 73.60
C GLU A 100 -8.09 -21.39 73.08
N ASP A 101 -8.37 -20.44 73.98
CA ASP A 101 -8.82 -19.10 73.61
C ASP A 101 -7.78 -18.34 72.77
N VAL A 102 -6.49 -18.48 73.08
CA VAL A 102 -5.40 -17.91 72.27
C VAL A 102 -5.38 -18.52 70.87
N PHE A 103 -5.54 -19.84 70.74
CA PHE A 103 -5.61 -20.49 69.43
C PHE A 103 -6.83 -20.06 68.62
N VAL A 104 -8.00 -19.92 69.25
CA VAL A 104 -9.21 -19.42 68.60
C VAL A 104 -9.00 -17.99 68.09
N ARG A 105 -8.43 -17.11 68.92
CA ARG A 105 -8.09 -15.73 68.52
C ARG A 105 -7.06 -15.70 67.41
N HIS A 106 -6.06 -16.58 67.44
CA HIS A 106 -5.04 -16.67 66.40
C HIS A 106 -5.64 -17.15 65.06
N LYS A 107 -6.52 -18.16 65.09
CA LYS A 107 -7.26 -18.63 63.92
C LYS A 107 -8.12 -17.52 63.33
N TRP A 108 -8.79 -16.75 64.18
CA TRP A 108 -9.57 -15.59 63.75
C TRP A 108 -8.69 -14.50 63.12
N LEU A 109 -7.55 -14.19 63.72
CA LEU A 109 -6.59 -13.23 63.16
C LEU A 109 -6.07 -13.68 61.79
N ASN A 110 -5.72 -14.96 61.63
CA ASN A 110 -5.27 -15.50 60.36
C ASN A 110 -6.37 -15.44 59.30
N TYR A 111 -7.62 -15.75 59.67
CA TYR A 111 -8.76 -15.58 58.78
C TYR A 111 -8.91 -14.12 58.29
N LEU A 112 -8.81 -13.14 59.20
CA LEU A 112 -8.87 -11.73 58.84
C LEU A 112 -7.69 -11.30 57.97
N ARG A 113 -6.48 -11.80 58.23
CA ARG A 113 -5.30 -11.56 57.38
C ARG A 113 -5.52 -12.11 55.98
N HIS A 114 -6.01 -13.35 55.83
CA HIS A 114 -6.35 -13.92 54.54
C HIS A 114 -7.41 -13.10 53.80
N GLN A 115 -8.48 -12.68 54.49
CA GLN A 115 -9.49 -11.80 53.89
C GLN A 115 -8.89 -10.48 53.40
N ARG A 116 -8.01 -9.84 54.19
CA ARG A 116 -7.35 -8.60 53.82
C ARG A 116 -6.50 -8.79 52.56
N MET A 117 -5.64 -9.80 52.55
CA MET A 117 -4.79 -10.14 51.41
C MET A 117 -5.60 -10.45 50.16
N ALA A 118 -6.72 -11.19 50.28
CA ALA A 118 -7.60 -11.49 49.16
C ALA A 118 -8.25 -10.22 48.59
N ARG A 119 -8.65 -9.28 49.44
CA ARG A 119 -9.18 -7.98 49.01
C ARG A 119 -8.12 -7.10 48.35
N GLU A 120 -6.91 -7.06 48.92
CA GLU A 120 -5.76 -6.34 48.34
C GLU A 120 -5.44 -6.86 46.93
N ARG A 121 -5.34 -8.18 46.74
CA ARG A 121 -5.13 -8.79 45.41
C ARG A 121 -6.24 -8.44 44.41
N ARG A 122 -7.50 -8.43 44.85
CA ARG A 122 -8.63 -8.03 43.97
C ARG A 122 -8.54 -6.55 43.60
N LEU A 123 -8.12 -5.70 44.52
CA LEU A 123 -7.93 -4.27 44.29
C LEU A 123 -6.78 -4.03 43.30
N GLU A 124 -5.66 -4.72 43.46
CA GLU A 124 -4.54 -4.68 42.51
C GLU A 124 -4.95 -5.17 41.11
N ALA A 125 -5.72 -6.25 41.01
CA ALA A 125 -6.26 -6.74 39.74
C ALA A 125 -7.21 -5.71 39.10
N ALA A 126 -8.08 -5.07 39.87
CA ALA A 126 -8.96 -4.02 39.36
C ALA A 126 -8.17 -2.78 38.90
N ASN A 127 -7.15 -2.36 39.65
CA ASN A 127 -6.29 -1.23 39.27
C ASN A 127 -5.49 -1.50 37.99
N THR A 128 -4.94 -2.70 37.84
CA THR A 128 -4.24 -3.09 36.61
C THR A 128 -5.17 -3.12 35.41
N GLN A 129 -6.41 -3.60 35.56
CA GLN A 129 -7.43 -3.52 34.52
C GLN A 129 -7.79 -2.08 34.15
N LEU A 130 -8.00 -1.21 35.14
CA LEU A 130 -8.32 0.20 34.92
C LEU A 130 -7.18 0.94 34.21
N GLN A 131 -5.94 0.65 34.58
CA GLN A 131 -4.78 1.22 33.89
C GLN A 131 -4.71 0.73 32.44
N ALA A 132 -4.94 -0.56 32.20
CA ALA A 132 -4.95 -1.12 30.85
C ALA A 132 -6.06 -0.51 29.97
N THR A 133 -7.28 -0.34 30.49
CA THR A 133 -8.37 0.32 29.76
C THR A 133 -8.06 1.79 29.48
N SER A 134 -7.51 2.53 30.45
CA SER A 134 -7.14 3.94 30.24
C SER A 134 -6.09 4.14 29.14
N LEU A 135 -5.08 3.26 29.07
CA LEU A 135 -4.07 3.28 28.01
C LEU A 135 -4.67 2.90 26.66
N HIS A 136 -5.59 1.93 26.63
CA HIS A 136 -6.28 1.53 25.41
C HIS A 136 -7.17 2.67 24.87
N GLU A 137 -7.94 3.34 25.72
CA GLU A 137 -8.77 4.50 25.35
C GLU A 137 -7.93 5.64 24.81
N GLN A 138 -6.79 5.97 25.45
CA GLN A 138 -5.88 6.99 24.94
C GLN A 138 -5.30 6.63 23.56
N SER A 139 -4.88 5.37 23.38
CA SER A 139 -4.30 4.92 22.10
C SER A 139 -5.33 4.90 20.96
N THR A 140 -6.57 4.50 21.25
CA THR A 140 -7.66 4.45 20.26
C THR A 140 -8.14 5.84 19.88
N PHE A 141 -8.23 6.76 20.84
CA PHE A 141 -8.56 8.16 20.61
C PHE A 141 -7.49 8.84 19.73
N GLN A 142 -6.20 8.69 20.06
CA GLN A 142 -5.11 9.23 19.25
C GLN A 142 -5.12 8.67 17.82
N GLN A 143 -5.36 7.37 17.65
CA GLN A 143 -5.46 6.78 16.32
C GLN A 143 -6.67 7.28 15.53
N ALA A 144 -7.81 7.54 16.18
CA ALA A 144 -8.99 8.09 15.52
C ALA A 144 -8.73 9.54 15.08
N ASP A 145 -8.12 10.36 15.93
CA ASP A 145 -7.74 11.73 15.63
C ASP A 145 -6.70 11.80 14.50
N ASP A 146 -5.66 10.96 14.53
CA ASP A 146 -4.65 10.88 13.46
C ASP A 146 -5.25 10.48 12.12
N LYS A 147 -6.21 9.53 12.11
CA LYS A 147 -6.95 9.16 10.90
C LYS A 147 -7.78 10.33 10.40
N SER A 148 -8.47 11.04 11.29
CA SER A 148 -9.26 12.22 10.94
C SER A 148 -8.39 13.31 10.33
N LEU A 149 -7.23 13.59 10.95
CA LEU A 149 -6.27 14.59 10.52
C LEU A 149 -5.71 14.23 9.13
N ARG A 150 -5.37 12.96 8.89
CA ARG A 150 -4.94 12.47 7.57
C ARG A 150 -6.01 12.66 6.50
N ILE A 151 -7.28 12.38 6.82
CA ILE A 151 -8.41 12.59 5.89
C ILE A 151 -8.59 14.08 5.59
N LEU A 152 -8.54 14.93 6.61
CA LEU A 152 -8.62 16.39 6.47
C LEU A 152 -7.47 16.94 5.62
N MET A 153 -6.24 16.48 5.85
CA MET A 153 -5.05 16.87 5.09
C MET A 153 -5.19 16.44 3.61
N THR A 154 -5.63 15.21 3.37
CA THR A 154 -5.90 14.72 2.01
C THR A 154 -7.00 15.52 1.31
N LYS A 155 -8.05 15.92 2.03
CA LYS A 155 -9.12 16.78 1.48
C LYS A 155 -8.58 18.17 1.14
N LEU A 156 -7.73 18.74 2.00
CA LEU A 156 -7.08 20.02 1.77
C LEU A 156 -6.20 19.98 0.52
N ASP A 157 -5.35 18.96 0.38
CA ASP A 157 -4.48 18.78 -0.80
C ASP A 157 -5.31 18.69 -2.08
N LYS A 158 -6.41 17.93 -2.06
CA LYS A 158 -7.35 17.85 -3.19
C LYS A 158 -7.97 19.21 -3.52
N MET A 159 -8.32 20.02 -2.52
CA MET A 159 -8.87 21.35 -2.72
C MET A 159 -7.82 22.33 -3.28
N VAL A 160 -6.58 22.26 -2.81
CA VAL A 160 -5.45 23.04 -3.33
C VAL A 160 -5.19 22.68 -4.79
N MET A 161 -5.14 21.38 -5.12
CA MET A 161 -5.01 20.93 -6.51
C MET A 161 -6.16 21.45 -7.38
N LYS A 162 -7.41 21.30 -6.95
CA LYS A 162 -8.57 21.84 -7.68
C LYS A 162 -8.48 23.34 -7.90
N ARG A 163 -8.08 24.10 -6.88
CA ARG A 163 -7.87 25.55 -6.98
C ARG A 163 -6.79 25.89 -8.01
N ASN A 164 -5.65 25.19 -7.97
CA ASN A 164 -4.54 25.43 -8.90
C ASN A 164 -4.96 25.09 -10.34
N THR A 165 -5.64 23.97 -10.55
CA THR A 165 -6.18 23.60 -11.86
C THR A 165 -7.20 24.64 -12.36
N ALA A 166 -8.10 25.11 -11.49
CA ALA A 166 -9.06 26.15 -11.86
C ALA A 166 -8.36 27.47 -12.22
N SER A 167 -7.33 27.86 -11.46
CA SER A 167 -6.53 29.07 -11.75
C SER A 167 -5.77 28.94 -13.08
N PHE A 168 -5.23 27.77 -13.39
CA PHE A 168 -4.55 27.48 -14.65
C PHE A 168 -5.52 27.56 -15.83
N ILE A 169 -6.69 26.91 -15.73
CA ILE A 169 -7.75 26.96 -16.73
C ILE A 169 -8.23 28.40 -16.95
N GLN A 170 -8.45 29.16 -15.86
CA GLN A 170 -8.83 30.56 -15.94
C GLN A 170 -7.76 31.42 -16.64
N GLY A 171 -6.48 31.17 -16.36
CA GLY A 171 -5.36 31.80 -17.04
C GLY A 171 -5.42 31.58 -18.56
N HIS A 172 -5.59 30.33 -18.99
CA HIS A 172 -5.70 30.00 -20.41
C HIS A 172 -6.92 30.60 -21.09
N TYR A 173 -8.09 30.59 -20.43
CA TYR A 173 -9.26 31.27 -20.99
C TYR A 173 -9.03 32.77 -21.13
N ARG A 174 -8.35 33.40 -20.17
CA ARG A 174 -7.98 34.83 -20.26
C ARG A 174 -7.04 35.08 -21.44
N GLU A 175 -6.01 34.26 -21.63
CA GLU A 175 -5.09 34.35 -22.77
C GLU A 175 -5.79 34.15 -24.12
N ALA A 176 -6.69 33.17 -24.21
CA ALA A 176 -7.48 32.91 -25.41
C ALA A 176 -8.38 34.11 -25.74
N LEU A 177 -9.00 34.69 -24.72
CA LEU A 177 -9.85 35.87 -24.86
C LEU A 177 -9.02 37.10 -25.29
N GLU A 178 -7.83 37.30 -24.75
CA GLU A 178 -6.92 38.35 -25.22
C GLU A 178 -6.52 38.19 -26.69
N LYS A 179 -6.21 36.96 -27.13
CA LYS A 179 -5.90 36.67 -28.54
C LYS A 179 -7.09 36.96 -29.45
N LEU A 180 -8.29 36.55 -29.04
CA LEU A 180 -9.54 36.83 -29.76
C LEU A 180 -9.83 38.32 -29.85
N ASN A 181 -9.65 39.07 -28.76
CA ASN A 181 -9.82 40.52 -28.76
C ASN A 181 -8.80 41.21 -29.69
N LYS A 182 -7.53 40.77 -29.67
CA LYS A 182 -6.52 41.28 -30.61
C LYS A 182 -6.90 41.00 -32.06
N ALA A 183 -7.35 39.78 -32.37
CA ALA A 183 -7.81 39.42 -33.72
C ALA A 183 -9.05 40.23 -34.13
N SER A 184 -10.01 40.44 -33.21
CA SER A 184 -11.20 41.25 -33.46
C SER A 184 -10.84 42.70 -33.82
N LEU A 185 -9.80 43.27 -33.19
CA LEU A 185 -9.31 44.62 -33.47
C LEU A 185 -8.62 44.75 -34.84
N THR A 186 -7.99 43.68 -35.34
CA THR A 186 -7.29 43.70 -36.65
C THR A 186 -8.17 43.24 -37.80
N LEU A 187 -9.19 42.42 -37.53
CA LEU A 187 -10.03 41.79 -38.56
C LEU A 187 -10.64 42.79 -39.53
N SER A 188 -11.13 43.94 -39.06
CA SER A 188 -11.70 44.97 -39.94
C SER A 188 -10.66 45.52 -40.92
N LYS A 189 -9.42 45.76 -40.46
CA LYS A 189 -8.34 46.30 -41.30
C LYS A 189 -7.89 45.28 -42.34
N ASP A 190 -7.81 44.01 -41.93
CA ASP A 190 -7.47 42.91 -42.83
C ASP A 190 -8.56 42.72 -43.90
N LEU A 191 -9.83 42.85 -43.51
CA LEU A 191 -10.97 42.82 -44.43
C LEU A 191 -10.91 43.98 -45.43
N ASP A 192 -10.67 45.20 -44.96
CA ASP A 192 -10.54 46.40 -45.81
C ASP A 192 -9.36 46.30 -46.78
N TYR A 193 -8.27 45.65 -46.35
CA TYR A 193 -7.11 45.37 -47.20
C TYR A 193 -7.45 44.38 -48.31
N ILE A 194 -8.10 43.26 -47.96
CA ILE A 194 -8.53 42.25 -48.93
C ILE A 194 -9.55 42.85 -49.90
N GLU A 195 -10.52 43.64 -49.42
CA GLU A 195 -11.51 44.27 -50.28
C GLU A 195 -10.86 45.23 -51.29
N ARG A 196 -9.86 46.01 -50.85
CA ARG A 196 -9.08 46.88 -51.75
C ARG A 196 -8.30 46.08 -52.78
N ALA A 197 -7.64 44.99 -52.38
CA ALA A 197 -6.90 44.13 -53.29
C ALA A 197 -7.82 43.49 -54.35
N VAL A 198 -9.01 43.04 -53.95
CA VAL A 198 -10.03 42.50 -54.87
C VAL A 198 -10.51 43.57 -55.84
N LYS A 199 -10.77 44.80 -55.37
CA LYS A 199 -11.14 45.92 -56.23
C LYS A 199 -10.05 46.21 -57.27
N LEU A 200 -8.80 46.28 -56.85
CA LEU A 200 -7.66 46.52 -57.74
C LEU A 200 -7.53 45.43 -58.80
N SER A 201 -7.56 44.16 -58.38
CA SER A 201 -7.50 43.01 -59.30
C SER A 201 -8.66 43.00 -60.29
N LYS A 202 -9.86 43.43 -59.88
CA LYS A 202 -11.01 43.57 -60.78
C LYS A 202 -10.77 44.66 -61.84
N PHE A 203 -10.17 45.80 -61.47
CA PHE A 203 -9.79 46.83 -62.43
C PHE A 203 -8.73 46.32 -63.41
N GLU A 204 -7.66 45.70 -62.91
CA GLU A 204 -6.61 45.11 -63.76
C GLU A 204 -7.18 44.08 -64.74
N ALA A 205 -8.14 43.25 -64.32
CA ALA A 205 -8.81 42.28 -65.19
C ALA A 205 -9.66 42.95 -66.28
N LEU A 206 -10.29 44.10 -65.99
CA LEU A 206 -11.02 44.88 -66.98
C LEU A 206 -10.06 45.52 -67.99
N ASP A 207 -8.98 46.14 -67.53
CA ASP A 207 -7.96 46.74 -68.39
C ASP A 207 -7.34 45.69 -69.32
N LEU A 208 -6.98 44.52 -68.79
CA LEU A 208 -6.46 43.40 -69.58
C LEU A 208 -7.47 42.92 -70.64
N ARG A 209 -8.77 42.94 -70.31
CA ARG A 209 -9.82 42.59 -71.27
C ARG A 209 -9.94 43.62 -72.39
N GLU A 210 -9.82 44.92 -72.08
CA GLU A 210 -9.82 45.98 -73.08
C GLU A 210 -8.60 45.86 -74.01
N ILE A 211 -7.41 45.65 -73.45
CA ILE A 211 -6.18 45.41 -74.21
C ILE A 211 -6.34 44.19 -75.12
N TYR A 212 -6.91 43.09 -74.60
CA TYR A 212 -7.17 41.89 -75.40
C TYR A 212 -8.13 42.16 -76.56
N GLN A 213 -9.22 42.91 -76.33
CA GLN A 213 -10.18 43.27 -77.37
C GLN A 213 -9.54 44.16 -78.44
N ALA A 214 -8.77 45.17 -78.04
CA ALA A 214 -8.03 46.03 -78.96
C ALA A 214 -7.00 45.23 -79.78
N ALA A 215 -6.27 44.31 -79.15
CA ALA A 215 -5.32 43.43 -79.82
C ALA A 215 -6.03 42.51 -80.83
N LYS A 216 -7.19 41.95 -80.48
CA LYS A 216 -8.01 41.11 -81.37
C LYS A 216 -8.51 41.91 -82.57
N GLN A 217 -9.06 43.11 -82.36
CA GLN A 217 -9.49 43.99 -83.44
C GLN A 217 -8.31 44.39 -84.33
N GLY A 218 -7.16 44.72 -83.75
CA GLY A 218 -5.92 45.01 -84.48
C GLY A 218 -5.47 43.83 -85.35
N GLN A 219 -5.59 42.60 -84.84
CA GLN A 219 -5.31 41.38 -85.60
C GLN A 219 -6.28 41.21 -86.78
N GLU A 220 -7.57 41.43 -86.57
CA GLU A 220 -8.60 41.35 -87.63
C GLU A 220 -8.36 42.40 -88.73
N ILE A 221 -8.05 43.63 -88.35
CA ILE A 221 -7.69 44.71 -89.30
C ILE A 221 -6.42 44.37 -90.07
N ALA A 222 -5.39 43.85 -89.39
CA ALA A 222 -4.15 43.44 -90.06
C ALA A 222 -4.38 42.30 -91.05
N ARG A 223 -5.23 41.32 -90.71
CA ARG A 223 -5.63 40.24 -91.64
C ARG A 223 -6.40 40.79 -92.85
N ALA A 224 -7.34 41.70 -92.65
CA ALA A 224 -8.10 42.32 -93.73
C ALA A 224 -7.20 43.12 -94.68
N LYS A 225 -6.32 43.98 -94.14
CA LYS A 225 -5.34 44.74 -94.94
C LYS A 225 -4.37 43.82 -95.70
N ARG A 226 -3.94 42.72 -95.08
CA ARG A 226 -3.09 41.73 -95.74
C ARG A 226 -3.81 41.13 -96.95
N LEU A 227 -5.06 40.71 -96.79
CA LEU A 227 -5.87 40.17 -97.88
C LEU A 227 -6.08 41.18 -99.02
N GLU A 228 -6.37 42.44 -98.68
CA GLU A 228 -6.52 43.52 -99.65
C GLU A 228 -5.22 43.77 -100.44
N LEU A 229 -4.08 43.81 -99.76
CA LEU A 229 -2.77 43.92 -100.40
C LEU A 229 -2.45 42.72 -101.29
N GLU A 230 -2.73 41.49 -100.83
CA GLU A 230 -2.57 40.27 -101.63
C GLU A 230 -3.40 40.35 -102.92
N GLN A 231 -4.66 40.82 -102.84
CA GLN A 231 -5.52 41.00 -104.01
C GLN A 231 -5.01 42.10 -104.95
N ASN A 232 -4.58 43.25 -104.42
CA ASN A 232 -4.04 44.36 -105.21
C ASN A 232 -2.75 43.95 -105.93
N VAL A 233 -1.86 43.22 -105.26
CA VAL A 233 -0.63 42.69 -105.89
C VAL A 233 -0.98 41.68 -106.98
N PHE A 234 -1.97 40.82 -106.77
CA PHE A 234 -2.42 39.86 -107.78
C PHE A 234 -2.96 40.57 -109.02
N LEU A 235 -3.84 41.58 -108.86
CA LEU A 235 -4.38 42.36 -109.98
C LEU A 235 -3.30 43.16 -110.70
N ALA A 236 -2.38 43.80 -109.97
CA ALA A 236 -1.25 44.51 -110.55
C ALA A 236 -0.33 43.57 -111.34
N LYS A 237 -0.11 42.36 -110.85
CA LYS A 237 0.62 41.31 -111.57
C LYS A 237 -0.11 40.91 -112.85
N GLN A 238 -1.42 40.65 -112.78
CA GLN A 238 -2.22 40.28 -113.95
C GLN A 238 -2.20 41.37 -115.03
N HIS A 239 -2.33 42.64 -114.63
CA HIS A 239 -2.24 43.79 -115.53
C HIS A 239 -0.84 43.91 -116.15
N ARG A 240 0.21 43.76 -115.34
CA ARG A 240 1.60 43.73 -115.83
C ARG A 240 1.82 42.60 -116.83
N ASP A 241 1.36 41.40 -116.53
CA ASP A 241 1.49 40.23 -117.41
C ASP A 241 0.74 40.45 -118.73
N LYS A 242 -0.43 41.10 -118.69
CA LYS A 242 -1.18 41.50 -119.89
C LYS A 242 -0.39 42.49 -120.75
N ILE A 243 0.16 43.56 -120.17
CA ILE A 243 1.00 44.54 -120.91
C ILE A 243 2.23 43.85 -121.50
N ILE A 244 2.90 42.98 -120.74
CA ILE A 244 4.06 42.22 -121.23
C ILE A 244 3.66 41.32 -122.40
N SER A 245 2.49 40.69 -122.35
CA SER A 245 2.00 39.85 -123.45
C SER A 245 1.66 40.67 -124.71
N GLU A 246 1.02 41.84 -124.54
CA GLU A 246 0.67 42.75 -125.63
C GLU A 246 1.93 43.33 -126.29
N THR A 247 2.90 43.78 -125.49
CA THR A 247 4.19 44.27 -125.99
C THR A 247 5.01 43.16 -126.65
N ARG A 248 4.97 41.92 -126.15
CA ARG A 248 5.56 40.77 -126.86
C ARG A 248 4.88 40.51 -128.20
N GLN A 249 3.56 40.64 -128.27
CA GLN A 249 2.82 40.47 -129.52
C GLN A 249 3.15 41.57 -130.53
N GLN A 250 3.20 42.83 -130.08
CA GLN A 250 3.63 43.97 -130.91
C GLN A 250 5.08 43.81 -131.38
N ALA A 251 5.99 43.35 -130.51
CA ALA A 251 7.37 43.07 -130.89
C ALA A 251 7.48 41.94 -131.92
N LYS A 252 6.63 40.90 -131.83
CA LYS A 252 6.54 39.84 -132.86
C LYS A 252 6.00 40.39 -134.18
N GLN A 253 4.92 41.18 -134.16
CA GLN A 253 4.36 41.82 -135.36
C GLN A 253 5.36 42.78 -136.02
N ALA A 254 6.14 43.54 -135.23
CA ALA A 254 7.21 44.40 -135.74
C ALA A 254 8.38 43.61 -136.33
N ALA A 255 8.66 42.40 -135.82
CA ALA A 255 9.64 41.49 -136.41
C ALA A 255 9.14 40.82 -137.71
N GLU A 256 7.83 40.75 -137.92
CA GLU A 256 7.19 40.25 -139.15
C GLU A 256 7.00 41.34 -140.23
N MET A 257 7.32 42.60 -139.93
CA MET A 257 7.39 43.68 -140.93
C MET A 257 8.65 43.53 -141.82
N PRO A 258 8.52 43.57 -143.16
CA PRO A 258 9.59 43.21 -144.10
C PRO A 258 10.73 44.24 -144.23
N GLU A 259 10.75 45.31 -143.42
CA GLU A 259 11.81 46.33 -143.44
C GLU A 259 13.01 46.03 -142.50
N PHE A 260 12.91 45.03 -141.62
CA PHE A 260 14.03 44.62 -140.74
C PHE A 260 14.89 43.48 -141.30
N ALA A 261 14.73 43.12 -142.58
CA ALA A 261 15.53 42.10 -143.27
C ALA A 261 16.86 42.63 -143.83
N ALA A 262 17.18 43.92 -143.69
CA ALA A 262 18.41 44.48 -144.22
C ALA A 262 19.28 45.06 -143.10
N VAL A 263 20.58 44.74 -143.19
CA VAL A 263 21.70 45.28 -142.40
C VAL A 263 22.01 44.54 -141.09
N ARG A 264 22.56 43.33 -141.25
CA ARG A 264 23.67 42.86 -140.41
C ARG A 264 24.90 42.67 -141.30
N THR A 265 25.72 43.71 -141.45
CA THR A 265 27.12 43.55 -141.86
C THR A 265 27.99 43.43 -140.60
N PRO A 266 28.88 42.44 -140.51
CA PRO A 266 29.78 42.25 -139.39
C PRO A 266 31.02 43.14 -139.54
N VAL A 267 31.38 43.87 -138.49
CA VAL A 267 32.69 44.54 -138.41
C VAL A 267 33.50 43.91 -137.30
N GLU A 268 34.67 43.45 -137.72
CA GLU A 268 35.66 42.68 -136.99
C GLU A 268 36.47 43.51 -135.99
N LEU A 269 36.92 42.77 -134.98
CA LEU A 269 38.09 42.92 -134.09
C LEU A 269 39.23 43.89 -134.48
N GLY A 270 39.81 44.54 -133.47
CA GLY A 270 41.19 45.06 -133.46
C GLY A 270 41.47 45.97 -132.26
N GLN A 271 42.06 45.47 -131.17
CA GLN A 271 43.48 45.58 -130.80
C GLN A 271 44.05 47.01 -130.66
N GLY A 272 44.64 47.27 -129.49
CA GLY A 272 45.88 48.04 -129.39
C GLY A 272 45.80 49.52 -129.01
N GLY A 273 45.95 49.79 -127.71
CA GLY A 273 47.02 50.64 -127.17
C GLY A 273 47.36 52.02 -127.78
N LYS A 274 47.18 53.02 -126.89
CA LYS A 274 48.06 54.17 -126.58
C LYS A 274 47.88 55.52 -127.29
N GLU A 275 47.64 56.49 -126.40
CA GLU A 275 48.15 57.86 -126.28
C GLU A 275 47.53 59.03 -127.10
N ARG A 276 46.78 59.84 -126.33
CA ARG A 276 46.78 61.31 -126.24
C ARG A 276 47.23 62.11 -127.47
N ASN A 277 46.29 62.85 -128.07
CA ASN A 277 46.07 64.26 -127.72
C ASN A 277 44.81 64.84 -128.37
N THR A 278 44.28 65.85 -127.69
CA THR A 278 43.05 66.60 -127.89
C THR A 278 42.87 67.24 -129.27
N LYS A 279 41.67 67.09 -129.87
CA LYS A 279 40.70 68.19 -130.08
C LYS A 279 39.38 67.68 -130.70
N VAL A 280 38.30 67.95 -129.96
CA VAL A 280 36.92 68.28 -130.38
C VAL A 280 36.29 67.46 -131.51
N PHE A 281 35.45 66.50 -131.14
CA PHE A 281 34.17 66.29 -131.83
C PHE A 281 33.11 65.88 -130.81
N THR A 282 32.05 66.67 -130.77
CA THR A 282 30.90 66.57 -129.88
C THR A 282 30.00 65.40 -130.28
N ASP A 283 29.26 64.91 -129.29
CA ASP A 283 28.19 63.90 -129.32
C ASP A 283 28.58 62.42 -129.13
N LYS A 284 27.88 61.82 -128.15
CA LYS A 284 27.67 60.37 -127.87
C LYS A 284 28.52 59.72 -126.75
N PRO A 285 28.40 60.21 -125.50
CA PRO A 285 28.26 59.29 -124.38
C PRO A 285 27.08 59.60 -123.42
N SER A 286 26.29 60.66 -123.66
CA SER A 286 25.16 60.99 -122.76
C SER A 286 23.97 60.04 -122.87
N HIS A 287 23.71 59.48 -124.06
CA HIS A 287 22.55 58.61 -124.27
C HIS A 287 22.66 57.21 -123.63
N GLN A 288 23.86 56.76 -123.24
CA GLN A 288 24.02 55.52 -122.45
C GLN A 288 23.85 55.79 -120.95
N LEU A 289 24.28 56.94 -120.44
CA LEU A 289 24.05 57.34 -119.05
C LEU A 289 22.57 57.66 -118.77
N ASP A 290 21.89 58.32 -119.70
CA ASP A 290 20.45 58.63 -119.58
C ASP A 290 19.56 57.38 -119.66
N LYS A 291 20.01 56.32 -120.32
CA LYS A 291 19.31 55.01 -120.34
C LYS A 291 19.62 54.15 -119.10
N LEU A 292 20.73 54.40 -118.40
CA LEU A 292 21.12 53.69 -117.17
C LEU A 292 20.62 54.39 -115.88
N SER A 293 20.33 55.69 -115.93
CA SER A 293 19.81 56.47 -114.80
C SER A 293 18.47 55.91 -114.21
N PRO A 294 17.49 55.48 -115.03
CA PRO A 294 16.27 54.85 -114.50
C PRO A 294 16.56 53.49 -113.87
N VAL A 295 17.48 52.72 -114.45
CA VAL A 295 17.85 51.37 -113.98
C VAL A 295 18.59 51.46 -112.63
N ILE A 296 19.48 52.44 -112.47
CA ILE A 296 20.19 52.69 -111.21
C ILE A 296 19.22 53.17 -110.13
N LYS A 297 18.27 54.06 -110.45
CA LYS A 297 17.23 54.51 -109.51
C LYS A 297 16.32 53.36 -109.06
N ILE A 298 15.97 52.44 -109.96
CA ILE A 298 15.19 51.23 -109.64
C ILE A 298 16.01 50.27 -108.77
N ILE A 299 17.31 50.08 -109.05
CA ILE A 299 18.17 49.21 -108.24
C ILE A 299 18.33 49.78 -106.82
N THR A 300 18.55 51.09 -106.65
CA THR A 300 18.69 51.72 -105.33
C THR A 300 17.40 51.73 -104.51
N THR A 301 16.24 51.76 -105.15
CA THR A 301 14.94 51.64 -104.46
C THR A 301 14.60 50.19 -104.11
N VAL A 302 15.13 49.22 -104.86
CA VAL A 302 14.90 47.78 -104.62
C VAL A 302 15.89 47.18 -103.60
N THR A 303 17.11 47.71 -103.46
CA THR A 303 18.13 47.16 -102.55
C THR A 303 18.14 47.74 -101.14
N ASN A 304 17.38 48.81 -100.85
CA ASN A 304 17.18 49.38 -99.51
C ASN A 304 18.48 49.64 -98.71
N THR A 305 19.58 49.95 -99.39
CA THR A 305 20.81 50.43 -98.74
C THR A 305 20.56 51.89 -98.34
N GLY A 306 20.27 52.13 -97.06
CA GLY A 306 19.82 53.41 -96.52
C GLY A 306 20.75 54.60 -96.80
N LEU A 307 20.15 55.77 -96.91
CA LEU A 307 20.81 57.07 -97.08
C LEU A 307 21.68 57.41 -95.86
N ALA A 308 22.76 58.17 -96.08
CA ALA A 308 23.74 58.57 -95.06
C ALA A 308 23.14 59.28 -93.81
N GLU A 309 21.91 59.77 -93.90
CA GLU A 309 21.17 60.42 -92.79
C GLU A 309 20.58 59.43 -91.76
N GLU A 310 20.54 58.13 -92.05
CA GLU A 310 19.99 57.12 -91.12
C GLU A 310 21.01 56.61 -90.09
N ILE A 311 22.31 56.78 -90.38
CA ILE A 311 23.41 56.34 -89.52
C ILE A 311 23.40 57.02 -88.14
N PRO A 312 23.21 58.36 -88.02
CA PRO A 312 23.12 59.03 -86.72
C PRO A 312 21.89 58.60 -85.90
N LYS A 313 20.77 58.28 -86.58
CA LYS A 313 19.53 57.82 -85.92
C LYS A 313 19.69 56.40 -85.36
N ALA A 314 20.41 55.52 -86.07
CA ALA A 314 20.75 54.19 -85.58
C ALA A 314 21.71 54.26 -84.37
N PHE A 315 22.70 55.14 -84.43
CA PHE A 315 23.63 55.36 -83.31
C PHE A 315 22.92 55.87 -82.06
N ASN A 316 22.03 56.87 -82.18
CA ASN A 316 21.26 57.38 -81.04
C ASN A 316 20.35 56.30 -80.42
N ARG A 317 19.72 55.43 -81.23
CA ARG A 317 18.94 54.29 -80.73
C ARG A 317 19.80 53.30 -79.94
N GLN A 318 21.05 53.12 -80.35
CA GLN A 318 21.99 52.24 -79.68
C GLN A 318 22.44 52.81 -78.33
N VAL A 319 22.64 54.13 -78.24
CA VAL A 319 22.96 54.83 -76.99
C VAL A 319 21.78 54.74 -75.99
N THR A 320 20.55 55.01 -76.44
CA THR A 320 19.36 54.91 -75.57
C THR A 320 19.11 53.49 -75.07
N ASN A 321 19.36 52.47 -75.91
CA ASN A 321 19.28 51.08 -75.47
C ASN A 321 20.35 50.73 -74.43
N ARG A 322 21.57 51.26 -74.57
CA ARG A 322 22.65 51.04 -73.61
C ARG A 322 22.31 51.62 -72.24
N GLU A 323 21.78 52.84 -72.20
CA GLU A 323 21.35 53.50 -70.96
C GLU A 323 20.20 52.73 -70.27
N SER A 324 19.23 52.24 -71.04
CA SER A 324 18.15 51.39 -70.50
C SER A 324 18.63 50.04 -69.94
N LEU A 325 19.71 49.49 -70.50
CA LEU A 325 20.31 48.26 -69.99
C LEU A 325 21.14 48.51 -68.73
N GLU A 326 21.80 49.66 -68.62
CA GLU A 326 22.53 50.07 -67.41
C GLU A 326 21.57 50.30 -66.23
N THR A 327 20.42 50.95 -66.46
CA THR A 327 19.41 51.12 -65.40
C THR A 327 18.81 49.78 -64.96
N GLN A 328 18.43 48.91 -65.89
CA GLN A 328 17.95 47.56 -65.55
C GLN A 328 19.00 46.74 -64.80
N SER A 329 20.27 46.83 -65.18
CA SER A 329 21.38 46.18 -64.47
C SER A 329 21.46 46.68 -63.03
N SER A 330 21.37 48.00 -62.81
CA SER A 330 21.41 48.58 -61.46
C SER A 330 20.24 48.11 -60.57
N GLU A 331 19.02 48.08 -61.09
CA GLU A 331 17.84 47.60 -60.35
C GLU A 331 17.95 46.12 -59.96
N VAL A 332 18.52 45.29 -60.85
CA VAL A 332 18.75 43.87 -60.57
C VAL A 332 19.79 43.70 -59.47
N THR A 333 20.87 44.50 -59.47
CA THR A 333 21.87 44.45 -58.40
C THR A 333 21.33 44.89 -57.05
N GLU A 334 20.41 45.86 -57.01
CA GLU A 334 19.75 46.31 -55.79
C GLU A 334 18.82 45.22 -55.22
N LYS A 335 17.96 44.64 -56.07
CA LYS A 335 17.09 43.50 -55.69
C LYS A 335 17.90 42.30 -55.18
N LEU A 336 19.04 42.02 -55.78
CA LEU A 336 19.96 40.96 -55.31
C LEU A 336 20.50 41.28 -53.90
N GLY A 337 20.81 42.55 -53.63
CA GLY A 337 21.25 43.02 -52.31
C GLY A 337 20.17 42.85 -51.23
N GLU A 338 18.91 43.18 -51.55
CA GLU A 338 17.77 42.99 -50.65
C GLU A 338 17.51 41.51 -50.36
N GLN A 339 17.51 40.65 -51.38
CA GLN A 339 17.35 39.21 -51.23
C GLN A 339 18.44 38.61 -50.34
N LYS A 340 19.70 39.03 -50.49
CA LYS A 340 20.81 38.60 -49.60
C LYS A 340 20.59 39.03 -48.15
N ARG A 341 20.00 40.21 -47.88
CA ARG A 341 19.67 40.66 -46.52
C ARG A 341 18.54 39.83 -45.90
N ILE A 342 17.51 39.51 -46.68
CA ILE A 342 16.39 38.65 -46.23
C ILE A 342 16.92 37.24 -45.92
N LEU A 343 17.76 36.68 -46.80
CA LEU A 343 18.34 35.35 -46.62
C LEU A 343 19.17 35.27 -45.31
N LYS A 344 19.99 36.29 -45.02
CA LYS A 344 20.71 36.38 -43.73
C LYS A 344 19.78 36.43 -42.51
N LYS A 345 18.67 37.18 -42.58
CA LYS A 345 17.69 37.24 -41.49
C LYS A 345 16.98 35.91 -41.27
N VAL A 346 16.63 35.20 -42.36
CA VAL A 346 15.99 33.88 -42.30
C VAL A 346 16.98 32.83 -41.75
N GLN A 347 18.25 32.85 -42.17
CA GLN A 347 19.28 31.98 -41.61
C GLN A 347 19.47 32.19 -40.11
N ALA A 348 19.56 33.44 -39.64
CA ALA A 348 19.64 33.74 -38.21
C ALA A 348 18.40 33.25 -37.43
N GLY A 349 17.20 33.39 -38.02
CA GLY A 349 15.96 32.85 -37.44
C GLY A 349 15.94 31.31 -37.40
N LEU A 350 16.50 30.66 -38.42
CA LEU A 350 16.62 29.21 -38.50
C LEU A 350 17.61 28.66 -37.46
N GLU A 351 18.76 29.30 -37.29
CA GLU A 351 19.76 28.95 -36.26
C GLU A 351 19.18 29.10 -34.85
N PHE A 352 18.43 30.18 -34.59
CA PHE A 352 17.72 30.39 -33.33
C PHE A 352 16.64 29.32 -33.08
N ALA A 353 15.87 28.95 -34.11
CA ALA A 353 14.86 27.90 -34.02
C ALA A 353 15.49 26.50 -33.81
N GLN A 354 16.62 26.22 -34.45
CA GLN A 354 17.36 24.96 -34.28
C GLN A 354 17.97 24.82 -32.88
N PHE A 355 18.35 25.92 -32.23
CA PHE A 355 18.85 25.91 -30.86
C PHE A 355 17.72 25.58 -29.85
N ASN A 356 16.53 26.15 -30.05
CA ASN A 356 15.39 25.91 -29.16
C ASN A 356 14.80 24.48 -29.28
N GLN A 357 14.90 23.83 -30.45
CA GLN A 357 14.46 22.43 -30.60
C GLN A 357 15.41 21.40 -29.97
N LYS A 358 16.72 21.68 -29.88
CA LYS A 358 17.66 20.75 -29.22
C LYS A 358 17.57 20.79 -27.70
N GLU A 359 17.36 21.97 -27.11
CA GLU A 359 17.25 22.10 -25.65
C GLU A 359 15.94 21.51 -25.14
N THR A 360 14.84 21.72 -25.86
CA THR A 360 13.54 21.10 -25.54
C THR A 360 13.56 19.58 -25.72
N ALA A 361 14.21 19.07 -26.76
CA ALA A 361 14.42 17.63 -26.92
C ALA A 361 15.25 17.03 -25.79
N ARG A 362 16.31 17.73 -25.34
CA ARG A 362 17.16 17.26 -24.23
C ARG A 362 16.42 17.21 -22.90
N ILE A 363 15.59 18.22 -22.60
CA ILE A 363 14.77 18.26 -21.39
C ILE A 363 13.73 17.12 -21.41
N LEU A 364 13.04 16.94 -22.54
CA LEU A 364 12.07 15.84 -22.71
C LEU A 364 12.74 14.47 -22.59
N GLN A 365 13.98 14.33 -23.07
CA GLN A 365 14.72 13.06 -22.98
C GLN A 365 15.14 12.75 -21.54
N ALA A 366 15.51 13.78 -20.75
CA ALA A 366 15.76 13.65 -19.32
C ALA A 366 14.49 13.33 -18.52
N GLU A 367 13.35 13.94 -18.86
CA GLU A 367 12.05 13.61 -18.25
C GLU A 367 11.61 12.18 -18.56
N ILE A 368 11.85 11.70 -19.79
CA ILE A 368 11.56 10.32 -20.19
C ILE A 368 12.45 9.33 -19.43
N GLU A 369 13.73 9.64 -19.22
CA GLU A 369 14.63 8.80 -18.42
C GLU A 369 14.23 8.75 -16.94
N ALA A 370 13.89 9.90 -16.35
CA ALA A 370 13.39 9.96 -14.98
C ALA A 370 12.08 9.17 -14.81
N ALA A 371 11.14 9.28 -15.76
CA ALA A 371 9.90 8.52 -15.75
C ALA A 371 10.14 7.00 -15.89
N LYS A 372 11.13 6.59 -16.70
CA LYS A 372 11.52 5.17 -16.83
C LYS A 372 12.10 4.62 -15.54
N GLU A 373 12.95 5.37 -14.84
CA GLU A 373 13.49 4.97 -13.54
C GLU A 373 12.38 4.85 -12.49
N GLU A 374 11.43 5.78 -12.46
CA GLU A 374 10.30 5.72 -11.53
C GLU A 374 9.40 4.50 -11.79
N ILE A 375 9.11 4.20 -13.07
CA ILE A 375 8.39 2.99 -13.46
C ILE A 375 9.14 1.74 -13.02
N ASN A 376 10.46 1.67 -13.22
CA ASN A 376 11.26 0.52 -12.82
C ASN A 376 11.26 0.32 -11.30
N ASN A 377 11.43 1.40 -10.53
CA ASN A 377 11.35 1.38 -9.07
C ASN A 377 9.97 0.92 -8.57
N ASN A 378 8.89 1.42 -9.17
CA ASN A 378 7.54 0.98 -8.83
C ASN A 378 7.30 -0.49 -9.20
N THR A 379 7.87 -0.96 -10.31
CA THR A 379 7.79 -2.37 -10.72
C THR A 379 8.51 -3.28 -9.73
N GLN A 380 9.71 -2.91 -9.26
CA GLN A 380 10.44 -3.64 -8.20
C GLN A 380 9.67 -3.63 -6.86
N ARG A 381 9.05 -2.50 -6.49
CA ARG A 381 8.20 -2.42 -5.29
C ARG A 381 6.97 -3.33 -5.40
N LEU A 382 6.36 -3.41 -6.57
CA LEU A 382 5.25 -4.33 -6.82
C LEU A 382 5.71 -5.79 -6.78
N GLN A 383 6.90 -6.11 -7.29
CA GLN A 383 7.47 -7.46 -7.25
C GLN A 383 7.78 -7.91 -5.82
N THR A 384 8.40 -7.04 -5.03
CA THR A 384 8.66 -7.31 -3.59
C THR A 384 7.35 -7.47 -2.82
N ARG A 385 6.35 -6.64 -3.09
CA ARG A 385 5.01 -6.79 -2.48
C ARG A 385 4.34 -8.10 -2.89
N ARG A 386 4.35 -8.45 -4.19
CA ARG A 386 3.85 -9.74 -4.67
C ARG A 386 4.56 -10.92 -4.02
N SER A 387 5.88 -10.85 -3.81
CA SER A 387 6.64 -11.90 -3.12
C SER A 387 6.27 -12.04 -1.64
N SER A 388 5.92 -10.92 -0.99
CA SER A 388 5.40 -10.93 0.38
C SER A 388 3.98 -11.51 0.43
N ASP A 389 3.13 -11.12 -0.50
CA ASP A 389 1.74 -11.60 -0.58
C ASP A 389 1.71 -13.11 -0.89
N THR A 390 2.60 -13.60 -1.77
CA THR A 390 2.72 -15.06 -2.03
C THR A 390 3.16 -15.83 -0.79
N ARG A 391 4.12 -15.30 -0.01
CA ARG A 391 4.49 -15.92 1.28
C ARG A 391 3.32 -15.95 2.26
N GLN A 392 2.52 -14.88 2.33
CA GLN A 392 1.33 -14.84 3.18
C GLN A 392 0.27 -15.88 2.74
N VAL A 393 0.07 -16.03 1.43
CA VAL A 393 -0.80 -17.07 0.88
C VAL A 393 -0.27 -18.47 1.21
N GLU A 394 1.04 -18.72 1.06
CA GLU A 394 1.67 -19.98 1.47
C GLU A 394 1.49 -20.28 2.97
N TYR A 395 1.60 -19.28 3.85
CA TYR A 395 1.31 -19.45 5.28
C TYR A 395 -0.15 -19.84 5.55
N VAL A 396 -1.09 -19.22 4.85
CA VAL A 396 -2.53 -19.53 4.99
C VAL A 396 -2.83 -20.94 4.47
N VAL A 397 -2.24 -21.34 3.34
CA VAL A 397 -2.38 -22.70 2.79
C VAL A 397 -1.78 -23.72 3.76
N ASN A 398 -0.54 -23.52 4.23
CA ASN A 398 0.10 -24.43 5.19
C ASN A 398 -0.67 -24.53 6.52
N PHE A 399 -1.29 -23.44 6.97
CA PHE A 399 -2.12 -23.44 8.17
C PHE A 399 -3.44 -24.18 7.95
N ASN A 400 -4.08 -24.03 6.77
CA ASN A 400 -5.26 -24.79 6.40
C ASN A 400 -4.96 -26.29 6.28
N ASP A 401 -3.83 -26.66 5.68
CA ASP A 401 -3.37 -28.05 5.59
C ASP A 401 -3.08 -28.64 6.99
N ALA A 402 -2.56 -27.84 7.92
CA ALA A 402 -2.37 -28.24 9.31
C ALA A 402 -3.70 -28.45 10.05
N LEU A 403 -4.71 -27.61 9.79
CA LEU A 403 -6.07 -27.79 10.30
C LEU A 403 -6.71 -29.06 9.74
N ASP A 404 -6.53 -29.34 8.45
CA ASP A 404 -7.00 -30.58 7.82
C ASP A 404 -6.33 -31.81 8.43
N GLY A 405 -5.03 -31.74 8.70
CA GLY A 405 -4.30 -32.79 9.42
C GLY A 405 -4.76 -33.00 10.87
N MET A 406 -5.19 -31.95 11.57
CA MET A 406 -5.76 -32.07 12.91
C MET A 406 -7.18 -32.62 12.88
N LEU A 407 -8.02 -32.17 11.94
CA LEU A 407 -9.36 -32.71 11.73
C LEU A 407 -9.33 -34.19 11.38
N ALA A 408 -8.45 -34.60 10.46
CA ALA A 408 -8.30 -36.00 10.08
C ALA A 408 -7.91 -36.91 11.27
N LYS A 409 -7.16 -36.38 12.25
CA LYS A 409 -6.81 -37.10 13.49
C LYS A 409 -7.98 -37.19 14.47
N ILE A 410 -8.87 -36.20 14.47
CA ILE A 410 -10.06 -36.14 15.34
C ILE A 410 -11.20 -36.99 14.76
N THR A 411 -11.35 -37.05 13.42
CA THR A 411 -12.34 -37.88 12.71
C THR A 411 -11.90 -39.34 12.51
N GLY A 412 -10.93 -39.83 13.29
CA GLY A 412 -10.62 -41.26 13.38
C GLY A 412 -11.82 -42.08 13.88
N PRO A 413 -11.85 -43.40 13.65
CA PRO A 413 -13.07 -44.19 13.64
C PRO A 413 -13.78 -44.14 15.00
N GLY A 414 -14.87 -43.36 15.08
CA GLY A 414 -15.78 -43.40 16.21
C GLY A 414 -16.48 -42.10 16.63
N LEU A 415 -16.07 -40.89 16.19
CA LEU A 415 -16.58 -39.67 16.85
C LEU A 415 -17.30 -38.61 16.00
N VAL A 416 -17.08 -38.45 14.69
CA VAL A 416 -17.93 -37.56 13.87
C VAL A 416 -17.90 -37.96 12.39
N GLU A 417 -19.06 -38.27 11.79
CA GLU A 417 -19.20 -38.38 10.33
C GLU A 417 -19.31 -36.97 9.73
N VAL A 418 -18.22 -36.46 9.16
CA VAL A 418 -18.24 -35.20 8.39
C VAL A 418 -18.05 -35.53 6.92
N GLU A 419 -19.05 -35.24 6.09
CA GLU A 419 -18.94 -35.29 4.64
C GLU A 419 -17.92 -34.23 4.16
N ASP A 420 -16.82 -34.69 3.56
CA ASP A 420 -15.76 -33.89 2.91
C ASP A 420 -15.19 -32.71 3.73
N VAL A 421 -14.22 -33.03 4.60
CA VAL A 421 -13.39 -32.06 5.37
C VAL A 421 -12.76 -30.97 4.48
N THR A 422 -12.53 -31.27 3.20
CA THR A 422 -11.92 -30.37 2.21
C THR A 422 -12.81 -29.20 1.76
N LYS A 423 -14.13 -29.25 2.01
CA LYS A 423 -15.10 -28.21 1.59
C LYS A 423 -15.42 -27.19 2.69
N LEU A 424 -14.98 -27.44 3.92
CA LEU A 424 -15.25 -26.57 5.07
C LEU A 424 -14.38 -25.31 5.04
N SER A 425 -14.96 -24.18 5.44
CA SER A 425 -14.22 -22.94 5.67
C SER A 425 -13.21 -23.11 6.80
N MET A 426 -12.08 -22.39 6.75
CA MET A 426 -11.06 -22.40 7.81
C MET A 426 -11.63 -22.07 9.20
N THR A 427 -12.65 -21.21 9.27
CA THR A 427 -13.35 -20.87 10.52
C THR A 427 -14.20 -22.03 11.03
N GLU A 428 -14.88 -22.73 10.14
CA GLU A 428 -15.72 -23.89 10.47
C GLU A 428 -14.85 -25.06 10.94
N LYS A 429 -13.68 -25.25 10.32
CA LYS A 429 -12.66 -26.22 10.75
C LYS A 429 -12.18 -25.96 12.18
N LEU A 430 -11.91 -24.70 12.53
CA LEU A 430 -11.50 -24.30 13.88
C LEU A 430 -12.60 -24.50 14.93
N GLU A 431 -13.85 -24.22 14.57
CA GLU A 431 -15.03 -24.43 15.43
C GLU A 431 -15.21 -25.92 15.77
N LEU A 432 -15.05 -26.79 14.76
CA LEU A 432 -15.14 -28.25 14.93
C LEU A 432 -14.00 -28.80 15.80
N ILE A 433 -12.77 -28.36 15.57
CA ILE A 433 -11.61 -28.75 16.40
C ILE A 433 -11.80 -28.29 17.85
N ARG A 434 -12.31 -27.07 18.05
CA ARG A 434 -12.58 -26.54 19.38
C ARG A 434 -13.64 -27.37 20.11
N LYS A 435 -14.74 -27.70 19.43
CA LYS A 435 -15.81 -28.51 20.01
C LYS A 435 -15.32 -29.91 20.39
N ALA A 436 -14.54 -30.56 19.52
CA ALA A 436 -13.92 -31.84 19.82
C ALA A 436 -12.92 -31.78 20.99
N ALA A 437 -12.17 -30.68 21.13
CA ALA A 437 -11.27 -30.48 22.26
C ALA A 437 -12.02 -30.27 23.59
N GLU A 438 -13.20 -29.65 23.56
CA GLU A 438 -14.09 -29.51 24.71
C GLU A 438 -14.72 -30.85 25.11
N GLU A 439 -15.15 -31.65 24.13
CA GLU A 439 -15.66 -33.02 24.34
C GLU A 439 -14.59 -33.96 24.91
N LEU A 440 -13.35 -33.90 24.41
CA LEU A 440 -12.22 -34.65 24.97
C LEU A 440 -11.90 -34.26 26.42
N LYS A 441 -12.01 -32.97 26.77
CA LYS A 441 -11.85 -32.50 28.15
C LYS A 441 -12.95 -33.03 29.07
N GLN A 442 -14.19 -33.07 28.59
CA GLN A 442 -15.31 -33.64 29.35
C GLN A 442 -15.13 -35.14 29.55
N ALA A 443 -14.74 -35.89 28.50
CA ALA A 443 -14.45 -37.32 28.61
C ALA A 443 -13.27 -37.62 29.55
N GLN A 444 -12.23 -36.78 29.57
CA GLN A 444 -11.14 -36.90 30.56
C GLN A 444 -11.64 -36.69 31.99
N HIS A 445 -12.50 -35.70 32.20
CA HIS A 445 -13.08 -35.43 33.52
C HIS A 445 -14.01 -36.54 34.00
N GLU A 446 -14.79 -37.13 33.08
CA GLU A 446 -15.65 -38.29 33.37
C GLU A 446 -14.83 -39.54 33.71
N ASN A 447 -13.76 -39.82 32.95
CA ASN A 447 -12.83 -40.91 33.28
C ASN A 447 -12.13 -40.69 34.63
N GLU A 448 -11.73 -39.46 34.97
CA GLU A 448 -11.18 -39.13 36.29
C GLU A 448 -12.20 -39.39 37.41
N CYS A 449 -13.48 -39.06 37.16
CA CYS A 449 -14.58 -39.36 38.09
C CYS A 449 -14.85 -40.86 38.22
N GLU A 450 -14.77 -41.64 37.13
CA GLU A 450 -14.90 -43.10 37.15
C GLU A 450 -13.73 -43.76 37.89
N ILE A 451 -12.49 -43.32 37.67
CA ILE A 451 -11.31 -43.81 38.40
C ILE A 451 -11.44 -43.49 39.90
N GLU A 452 -11.95 -42.31 40.26
CA GLU A 452 -12.20 -41.96 41.67
C GLU A 452 -13.35 -42.79 42.27
N ALA A 453 -14.37 -43.14 41.47
CA ALA A 453 -15.46 -44.01 41.89
C ALA A 453 -15.02 -45.47 42.05
N GLU A 454 -14.19 -46.01 41.15
CA GLU A 454 -13.56 -47.33 41.27
C GLU A 454 -12.64 -47.39 42.49
N PHE A 455 -11.85 -46.35 42.74
CA PHE A 455 -11.02 -46.27 43.94
C PHE A 455 -11.87 -46.29 45.23
N ARG A 456 -13.01 -45.59 45.24
CA ARG A 456 -13.96 -45.63 46.38
C ARG A 456 -14.64 -46.98 46.53
N LEU A 457 -14.97 -47.66 45.43
CA LEU A 457 -15.56 -49.00 45.42
C LEU A 457 -14.57 -50.05 45.93
N ASP A 458 -13.32 -50.00 45.51
CA ASP A 458 -12.24 -50.88 46.01
C ASP A 458 -11.97 -50.64 47.50
N THR A 459 -12.00 -49.38 47.94
CA THR A 459 -11.86 -49.02 49.37
C THR A 459 -13.03 -49.55 50.21
N LEU A 460 -14.25 -49.57 49.65
CA LEU A 460 -15.43 -50.13 50.30
C LEU A 460 -15.40 -51.66 50.30
N LEU A 461 -15.00 -52.31 49.21
CA LEU A 461 -14.84 -53.76 49.13
C LEU A 461 -13.80 -54.27 50.15
N LYS A 462 -12.69 -53.55 50.32
CA LYS A 462 -11.68 -53.84 51.37
C LYS A 462 -12.27 -53.78 52.77
N LYS A 463 -13.10 -52.78 53.06
CA LYS A 463 -13.79 -52.64 54.37
C LYS A 463 -14.84 -53.72 54.61
N VAL A 464 -15.48 -54.24 53.56
CA VAL A 464 -16.47 -55.31 53.67
C VAL A 464 -15.79 -56.67 53.83
N THR A 465 -14.68 -56.94 53.14
CA THR A 465 -13.91 -58.18 53.32
C THR A 465 -13.25 -58.29 54.71
N ASP A 466 -12.91 -57.16 55.33
CA ASP A 466 -12.29 -57.13 56.67
C ASP A 466 -13.32 -57.29 57.82
N SER A 467 -14.62 -57.28 57.53
CA SER A 467 -15.68 -57.41 58.53
C SER A 467 -16.05 -58.86 58.91
N GLY A 468 -15.30 -59.85 58.42
CA GLY A 468 -15.57 -61.29 58.61
C GLY A 468 -14.69 -62.06 59.59
N ALA A 469 -13.70 -61.44 60.26
CA ALA A 469 -12.82 -62.20 61.17
C ALA A 469 -12.37 -61.39 62.39
N GLN A 470 -13.11 -61.54 63.48
CA GLN A 470 -12.56 -61.28 64.81
C GLN A 470 -11.50 -62.33 65.14
N ARG A 471 -10.22 -61.92 65.21
CA ARG A 471 -9.24 -62.52 66.10
C ARG A 471 -8.37 -61.45 66.75
N ILE A 472 -8.28 -61.59 68.08
CA ILE A 472 -7.60 -60.75 69.05
C ILE A 472 -6.09 -61.03 69.04
N THR A 473 -5.30 -60.06 69.54
CA THR A 473 -3.89 -60.13 70.05
C THR A 473 -2.77 -60.21 69.00
N ILE A 474 -1.62 -59.51 69.06
CA ILE A 474 -0.86 -58.78 70.10
C ILE A 474 -0.17 -57.55 69.45
N ILE A 475 -0.05 -56.47 70.22
CA ILE A 475 0.70 -55.24 69.92
C ILE A 475 2.17 -55.47 70.26
N GLU A 476 3.08 -55.23 69.32
CA GLU A 476 4.49 -54.92 69.58
C GLU A 476 4.94 -53.79 68.62
N ASP A 477 5.17 -52.62 69.23
CA ASP A 477 6.16 -51.57 68.98
C ASP A 477 6.64 -51.26 67.55
N GLU A 478 6.38 -50.03 67.09
CA GLU A 478 7.34 -48.91 67.09
C GLU A 478 6.86 -47.79 66.14
N GLY A 479 6.97 -46.53 66.58
CA GLY A 479 7.09 -45.39 65.66
C GLY A 479 5.80 -44.64 65.31
N TYR A 480 5.22 -43.93 66.29
CA TYR A 480 4.40 -42.75 66.01
C TYR A 480 5.24 -41.71 65.26
N ASN A 481 4.93 -41.45 63.99
CA ASN A 481 5.25 -40.18 63.32
C ASN A 481 4.01 -39.71 62.57
N PHE A 482 3.27 -38.81 63.21
CA PHE A 482 2.37 -37.89 62.54
C PHE A 482 3.24 -36.93 61.71
N SER A 483 3.40 -37.19 60.42
CA SER A 483 3.81 -36.15 59.46
C SER A 483 2.58 -35.77 58.63
N ASP A 484 1.98 -34.67 59.07
CA ASP A 484 1.19 -33.75 58.28
C ASP A 484 1.86 -33.55 56.91
N ASN A 485 1.28 -34.11 55.85
CA ASN A 485 1.69 -33.76 54.49
C ASN A 485 1.05 -32.41 54.13
N PHE A 486 1.69 -31.36 54.63
CA PHE A 486 1.69 -30.05 54.00
C PHE A 486 2.13 -30.22 52.53
N ILE A 487 1.21 -29.97 51.60
CA ILE A 487 1.58 -29.65 50.22
C ILE A 487 2.24 -28.27 50.29
N ILE A 488 3.55 -28.25 50.27
CA ILE A 488 4.35 -27.06 49.99
C ILE A 488 4.25 -26.84 48.48
N ASP A 489 3.50 -25.82 48.09
CA ASP A 489 3.53 -25.28 46.73
C ASP A 489 4.78 -24.39 46.59
N ASP A 490 5.95 -25.04 46.48
CA ASP A 490 7.24 -24.42 46.15
C ASP A 490 7.37 -24.32 44.63
N ASN A 491 6.60 -23.41 44.02
CA ASN A 491 6.78 -23.00 42.62
C ASN A 491 7.04 -21.49 42.47
N LEU A 492 7.80 -20.94 43.41
CA LEU A 492 8.46 -19.64 43.27
C LEU A 492 9.95 -19.78 43.64
N ASN A 493 10.79 -19.70 42.59
CA ASN A 493 12.26 -19.75 42.50
C ASN A 493 12.75 -21.06 41.85
N GLU A 494 13.58 -21.12 40.82
CA GLU A 494 14.47 -20.17 40.13
C GLU A 494 14.79 -20.86 38.78
N GLN A 495 14.97 -20.13 37.67
CA GLN A 495 16.32 -19.87 37.17
C GLN A 495 17.33 -21.01 37.44
N TYR A 496 17.12 -22.19 36.87
CA TYR A 496 18.19 -23.17 36.67
C TYR A 496 18.27 -23.56 35.20
N VAL A 497 19.28 -22.97 34.55
CA VAL A 497 19.80 -23.37 33.25
C VAL A 497 20.25 -24.82 33.35
N THR A 498 19.73 -25.68 32.49
CA THR A 498 20.10 -27.11 32.50
C THR A 498 21.50 -27.32 31.92
N ARG A 499 22.19 -28.38 32.35
CA ARG A 499 23.55 -28.75 31.94
C ARG A 499 23.71 -28.95 30.42
N ASP A 500 22.60 -29.11 29.69
CA ASP A 500 22.56 -29.21 28.23
C ASP A 500 22.46 -27.84 27.53
N GLU A 501 21.99 -26.80 28.22
CA GLU A 501 21.92 -25.42 27.72
C GLU A 501 23.27 -24.68 27.85
N ILE A 502 24.16 -25.14 28.73
CA ILE A 502 25.55 -24.62 28.86
C ILE A 502 26.46 -25.06 27.68
N LYS A 503 26.01 -25.99 26.82
CA LYS A 503 26.82 -26.51 25.69
C LYS A 503 26.53 -25.88 24.33
N LYS A 504 25.68 -24.85 24.22
CA LYS A 504 25.48 -24.12 22.96
C LYS A 504 25.60 -22.61 23.20
N PRO A 505 26.82 -22.05 23.10
CA PRO A 505 27.10 -21.29 21.89
C PRO A 505 28.59 -21.32 21.50
N LEU A 506 28.92 -21.96 20.38
CA LEU A 506 30.23 -21.78 19.74
C LEU A 506 30.16 -21.40 18.26
N ASN A 507 28.99 -21.04 17.73
CA ASN A 507 28.84 -20.76 16.28
C ASN A 507 28.26 -19.41 15.86
N ASN A 508 27.92 -18.48 16.76
CA ASN A 508 27.34 -17.18 16.35
C ASN A 508 28.17 -15.96 16.77
N ALA A 509 29.50 -16.04 16.67
CA ALA A 509 30.42 -14.90 16.82
C ALA A 509 31.29 -14.65 15.57
N LYS A 510 30.76 -14.92 14.37
CA LYS A 510 31.34 -14.44 13.10
C LYS A 510 30.23 -13.82 12.24
N ASN A 511 29.95 -12.55 12.47
CA ASN A 511 29.54 -11.55 11.47
C ASN A 511 28.91 -10.32 12.14
N LYS A 512 29.71 -9.60 12.94
CA LYS A 512 29.52 -8.16 13.19
C LYS A 512 30.88 -7.47 13.29
N GLY A 513 31.65 -7.53 12.20
CA GLY A 513 32.45 -6.39 11.73
C GLY A 513 31.73 -5.94 10.46
N THR A 514 31.35 -4.67 10.28
CA THR A 514 32.27 -3.54 10.18
C THR A 514 31.55 -2.23 10.48
N LYS A 515 32.21 -1.34 11.22
CA LYS A 515 31.92 0.10 11.25
C LYS A 515 33.06 0.81 10.51
N LYS A 516 32.68 1.76 9.66
CA LYS A 516 33.40 2.96 9.19
C LYS A 516 34.65 2.78 8.31
N HIS A 517 34.54 3.23 7.06
CA HIS A 517 35.10 4.53 6.64
C HIS A 517 34.15 5.22 5.67
#